data_AF-E6SCK7-F1
#
_entry.id   AF-E6SCK7-F1
#
_cell.length_a   1.000
_cell.length_b   1.000
_cell.length_c   1.000
_cell.angle_alpha   90.00
_cell.angle_beta   90.00
_cell.angle_gamma   90.00
#
_symmetry.space_group_name_H-M   'P 1'
#
loop_
_entity.id
_entity.type
_entity.pdbx_description
1 polymer ?
#
loop_
_entity_poly.entity_id
_entity_poly.type
_entity_poly.pdbx_seq_one_letter_code
_entity_poly.pdbx_strand_id
1 'polypeptide(L)'
;MNQIPLDAAAAELHAAAALADHRADGDPFSPWTALGGQLRLVAAGLDPAPATHARLRKTLGGHTAAALERLDALDVSSKPADLAFWRRHVEHLHEQATRLEGDTENRRSNP
;
A
#
# COMPACT_ATOMS: atom_id res chain seq x y z
N MET A 1 -1.00 -5.70 -23.71
CA MET A 1 -0.36 -4.67 -22.87
C MET A 1 -1.48 -3.86 -22.21
N ASN A 2 -1.88 -4.23 -20.98
CA ASN A 2 -2.83 -3.50 -20.14
C ASN A 2 -2.30 -3.45 -18.68
N GLN A 3 -0.98 -3.25 -18.51
CA GLN A 3 -0.29 -3.25 -17.22
C GLN A 3 -0.39 -1.91 -16.45
N ILE A 4 -0.93 -0.87 -17.08
CA ILE A 4 -1.02 0.49 -16.53
C ILE A 4 -1.72 0.53 -15.15
N PRO A 5 -2.80 -0.24 -14.90
CA PRO A 5 -3.45 -0.21 -13.58
C PRO A 5 -2.68 -0.99 -12.50
N LEU A 6 -1.93 -2.04 -12.86
CA LEU A 6 -1.12 -2.82 -11.91
C LEU A 6 0.12 -2.05 -11.47
N ASP A 7 0.81 -1.42 -12.42
CA ASP A 7 1.92 -0.49 -12.17
C ASP A 7 1.46 0.65 -11.25
N ALA A 8 0.31 1.28 -11.56
CA ALA A 8 -0.24 2.34 -10.71
C ALA A 8 -0.62 1.85 -9.29
N ALA A 9 -1.13 0.63 -9.15
CA ALA A 9 -1.41 0.05 -7.84
C ALA A 9 -0.12 -0.21 -7.05
N ALA A 10 0.89 -0.82 -7.68
CA ALA A 10 2.19 -1.06 -7.09
C ALA A 10 2.88 0.25 -6.67
N ALA A 11 2.80 1.29 -7.49
CA ALA A 11 3.31 2.63 -7.18
C ALA A 11 2.68 3.22 -5.90
N GLU A 12 1.36 3.13 -5.76
CA GLU A 12 0.66 3.61 -4.55
C GLU A 12 1.12 2.82 -3.30
N LEU A 13 1.33 1.50 -3.41
CA LEU A 13 1.86 0.69 -2.30
C LEU A 13 3.31 1.04 -1.94
N HIS A 14 4.16 1.31 -2.93
CA HIS A 14 5.52 1.79 -2.68
C HIS A 14 5.54 3.15 -1.97
N ALA A 15 4.65 4.07 -2.35
CA ALA A 15 4.51 5.36 -1.67
C ALA A 15 4.01 5.18 -0.22
N ALA A 16 3.06 4.27 0.02
CA ALA A 16 2.64 3.91 1.38
C ALA A 16 3.81 3.34 2.20
N ALA A 17 4.66 2.50 1.59
CA ALA A 17 5.82 1.93 2.27
C ALA A 17 6.85 3.01 2.66
N ALA A 18 7.09 4.00 1.79
CA ALA A 18 7.96 5.13 2.11
C ALA A 18 7.42 5.96 3.29
N LEU A 19 6.10 6.19 3.36
CA LEU A 19 5.50 6.85 4.51
C LEU A 19 5.58 5.99 5.79
N ALA A 20 5.48 4.67 5.67
CA ALA A 20 5.67 3.76 6.79
C ALA A 20 7.10 3.87 7.35
N ASP A 21 8.12 3.88 6.50
CA ASP A 21 9.52 4.08 6.93
C ASP A 21 9.71 5.41 7.65
N HIS A 22 9.14 6.49 7.11
CA HIS A 22 9.20 7.80 7.76
C HIS A 22 8.56 7.81 9.15
N ARG A 23 7.52 6.99 9.38
CA ARG A 23 6.89 6.85 10.70
C ARG A 23 7.60 5.88 11.62
N ALA A 24 8.32 4.91 11.06
CA ALA A 24 9.17 4.01 11.83
C ALA A 24 10.37 4.74 12.42
N ASP A 25 10.83 5.83 11.78
CA ASP A 25 11.99 6.62 12.21
C ASP A 25 13.24 5.74 12.47
N GLY A 26 13.42 4.73 11.60
CA GLY A 26 14.52 3.78 11.70
C GLY A 26 14.37 2.70 12.79
N ASP A 27 13.30 2.67 13.58
CA ASP A 27 13.05 1.61 14.57
C ASP A 27 12.66 0.29 13.89
N PRO A 28 13.52 -0.75 13.92
CA PRO A 28 13.22 -2.03 13.27
C PRO A 28 12.09 -2.81 13.94
N PHE A 29 11.76 -2.50 15.20
CA PHE A 29 10.70 -3.15 15.96
C PHE A 29 9.36 -2.40 15.88
N SER A 30 9.35 -1.26 15.21
CA SER A 30 8.13 -0.49 14.99
C SER A 30 7.12 -1.28 14.13
N PRO A 31 5.83 -1.29 14.49
CA PRO A 31 4.78 -1.81 13.61
C PRO A 31 4.78 -1.18 12.21
N TRP A 32 5.27 0.06 12.09
CA TRP A 32 5.43 0.75 10.81
C TRP A 32 6.49 0.09 9.91
N THR A 33 7.60 -0.38 10.48
CA THR A 33 8.64 -1.11 9.73
C THR A 33 8.09 -2.40 9.16
N ALA A 34 7.36 -3.16 9.96
CA ALA A 34 6.72 -4.41 9.52
C ALA A 34 5.72 -4.15 8.38
N LEU A 35 4.86 -3.14 8.54
CA LEU A 35 3.89 -2.76 7.51
C LEU A 35 4.58 -2.30 6.21
N GLY A 36 5.64 -1.48 6.31
CA GLY A 36 6.43 -1.03 5.17
C GLY A 36 7.04 -2.19 4.38
N GLY A 37 7.58 -3.20 5.07
CA GLY A 37 8.09 -4.41 4.43
C GLY A 37 7.01 -5.19 3.69
N GLN A 38 5.84 -5.39 4.30
CA GLN A 38 4.72 -6.08 3.66
C GLN A 38 4.17 -5.34 2.44
N LEU A 39 4.08 -4.00 2.51
CA LEU A 39 3.66 -3.16 1.40
C LEU A 39 4.60 -3.33 0.19
N ARG A 40 5.92 -3.35 0.40
CA ARG A 40 6.90 -3.60 -0.68
C ARG A 40 6.78 -4.99 -1.27
N LEU A 41 6.57 -6.01 -0.43
CA LEU A 41 6.41 -7.39 -0.88
C LEU A 41 5.19 -7.55 -1.79
N VAL A 42 4.06 -6.98 -1.38
CA VAL A 42 2.82 -7.02 -2.18
C VAL A 42 2.95 -6.18 -3.44
N ALA A 43 3.60 -5.01 -3.37
CA ALA A 43 3.87 -4.18 -4.55
C ALA A 43 4.69 -4.94 -5.60
N ALA A 44 5.79 -5.59 -5.19
CA ALA A 44 6.63 -6.39 -6.09
C ALA A 44 5.90 -7.63 -6.66
N GLY A 45 4.92 -8.15 -5.92
CA GLY A 45 4.03 -9.22 -6.41
C GLY A 45 3.03 -8.75 -7.47
N LEU A 46 2.53 -7.51 -7.35
CA LEU A 46 1.64 -6.88 -8.32
C LEU A 46 2.36 -6.44 -9.59
N ASP A 47 3.51 -5.78 -9.44
CA ASP A 47 4.38 -5.38 -10.54
C ASP A 47 5.84 -5.39 -10.06
N PRO A 48 6.71 -6.28 -10.61
CA PRO A 48 8.12 -6.30 -10.26
C PRO A 48 8.93 -5.18 -10.91
N ALA A 49 8.35 -4.41 -11.83
CA ALA A 49 9.02 -3.26 -12.42
C ALA A 49 9.30 -2.17 -11.38
N PRO A 50 10.33 -1.33 -11.59
CA PRO A 50 10.54 -0.17 -10.74
C PRO A 50 9.29 0.70 -10.69
N ALA A 51 8.85 1.04 -9.48
CA ALA A 51 7.63 1.80 -9.26
C ALA A 51 7.62 3.10 -10.07
N THR A 52 6.53 3.33 -10.81
CA THR A 52 6.26 4.66 -11.35
C THR A 52 5.86 5.63 -10.24
N HIS A 53 5.85 6.93 -10.54
CA HIS A 53 5.49 7.95 -9.55
C HIS A 53 4.01 7.86 -9.16
N ALA A 54 3.74 7.51 -7.91
CA ALA A 54 2.42 7.68 -7.31
C ALA A 54 2.10 9.17 -7.12
N ARG A 55 0.80 9.49 -7.06
CA ARG A 55 0.37 10.84 -6.66
C ARG A 55 0.71 11.04 -5.18
N LEU A 56 1.11 12.26 -4.82
CA LEU A 56 1.34 12.63 -3.43
C LEU A 56 0.04 12.49 -2.62
N ARG A 57 0.06 11.64 -1.58
CA ARG A 57 -0.98 11.55 -0.57
C ARG A 57 -0.35 11.65 0.82
N LYS A 58 -1.13 12.13 1.79
CA LYS A 58 -0.63 12.40 3.15
C LYS A 58 -0.68 11.19 4.08
N THR A 59 -1.45 10.16 3.72
CA THR A 59 -1.73 9.01 4.60
C THR A 59 -1.48 7.69 3.87
N LEU A 60 -1.05 6.67 4.63
CA LEU A 60 -0.90 5.30 4.11
C LEU A 60 -2.27 4.71 3.79
N GLY A 61 -3.29 4.98 4.61
CA GLY A 61 -4.66 4.60 4.31
C GLY A 61 -5.13 5.15 2.96
N GLY A 62 -4.77 6.39 2.63
CA GLY A 62 -5.11 7.02 1.35
C GLY A 62 -4.41 6.37 0.14
N HIS A 63 -3.16 5.97 0.28
CA HIS A 63 -2.42 5.24 -0.77
C HIS A 63 -2.94 3.82 -0.96
N THR A 64 -3.18 3.09 0.13
CA THR A 64 -3.71 1.71 0.06
C THR A 64 -5.14 1.65 -0.48
N ALA A 65 -5.99 2.62 -0.14
CA ALA A 65 -7.32 2.77 -0.75
C ALA A 65 -7.23 3.03 -2.26
N ALA A 66 -6.33 3.92 -2.68
CA ALA A 66 -6.10 4.19 -4.09
C ALA A 66 -5.58 2.96 -4.85
N ALA A 67 -4.72 2.15 -4.24
CA ALA A 67 -4.29 0.89 -4.82
C ALA A 67 -5.48 -0.07 -5.06
N LEU A 68 -6.41 -0.19 -4.10
CA LEU A 68 -7.63 -0.99 -4.27
C LEU A 68 -8.49 -0.48 -5.43
N GLU A 69 -8.71 0.84 -5.53
CA GLU A 69 -9.45 1.44 -6.64
C GLU A 69 -8.83 1.09 -8.00
N ARG A 70 -7.49 1.06 -8.10
CA ARG A 70 -6.79 0.68 -9.33
C ARG A 70 -6.97 -0.80 -9.68
N LEU A 71 -6.92 -1.67 -8.68
CA LEU A 71 -7.14 -3.11 -8.87
C LEU A 71 -8.60 -3.39 -9.28
N ASP A 72 -9.55 -2.67 -8.70
CA ASP A 72 -10.98 -2.80 -9.02
C ASP A 72 -11.31 -2.27 -10.42
N ALA A 73 -10.55 -1.30 -10.92
CA ALA A 73 -10.67 -0.74 -12.27
C ALA A 73 -10.10 -1.63 -13.40
N LEU A 74 -9.48 -2.76 -13.08
CA LEU A 74 -8.98 -3.70 -14.10
C LEU A 74 -10.15 -4.30 -14.89
N ASP A 75 -10.09 -4.18 -16.21
CA ASP A 75 -11.04 -4.83 -17.11
C ASP A 75 -10.97 -6.36 -16.93
N VAL A 76 -12.13 -7.02 -16.94
CA VAL A 76 -12.31 -8.47 -16.77
C VAL A 76 -11.43 -9.25 -17.75
N SER A 77 -11.25 -8.76 -18.97
CA SER A 77 -10.41 -9.37 -20.00
C SER A 77 -8.90 -9.32 -19.69
N SER A 78 -8.50 -8.45 -18.76
CA SER A 78 -7.10 -8.15 -18.41
C SER A 78 -6.72 -8.54 -16.98
N LYS A 79 -7.63 -9.17 -16.23
CA LYS A 79 -7.38 -9.57 -14.84
C LYS A 79 -6.39 -10.72 -14.77
N PRO A 80 -5.25 -10.55 -14.07
CA PRO A 80 -4.39 -11.67 -13.72
C PRO A 80 -5.16 -12.74 -12.93
N ALA A 81 -4.80 -14.01 -13.10
CA ALA A 81 -5.45 -15.13 -12.42
C ALA A 81 -5.34 -15.03 -10.88
N ASP A 82 -4.29 -14.38 -10.39
CA ASP A 82 -3.99 -14.12 -8.99
C ASP A 82 -4.49 -12.75 -8.48
N LEU A 83 -5.24 -11.99 -9.28
CA LEU A 83 -5.70 -10.66 -8.89
C LEU A 83 -6.51 -10.68 -7.58
N ALA A 84 -7.38 -11.67 -7.40
CA ALA A 84 -8.18 -11.80 -6.18
C ALA A 84 -7.29 -12.01 -4.94
N PHE A 85 -6.20 -12.77 -5.08
CA PHE A 85 -5.22 -12.98 -4.04
C PHE A 85 -4.53 -11.67 -3.68
N TRP A 86 -3.99 -10.95 -4.66
CA TRP A 86 -3.31 -9.68 -4.41
C TRP A 86 -4.23 -8.61 -3.84
N ARG A 87 -5.44 -8.49 -4.37
CA ARG A 87 -6.46 -7.56 -3.86
C ARG A 87 -6.75 -7.82 -2.38
N ARG A 88 -6.90 -9.09 -1.98
CA ARG A 88 -7.13 -9.45 -0.57
C ARG A 88 -5.97 -9.05 0.34
N HIS A 89 -4.74 -9.19 -0.14
CA HIS A 89 -3.57 -8.71 0.58
C HIS A 89 -3.56 -7.19 0.73
N VAL A 90 -3.92 -6.44 -0.32
CA VAL A 90 -4.00 -4.97 -0.24
C VAL A 90 -5.10 -4.53 0.74
N GLU A 91 -6.25 -5.20 0.78
CA GLU A 91 -7.30 -4.92 1.79
C GLU A 91 -6.78 -5.08 3.22
N HIS A 92 -6.08 -6.19 3.48
CA HIS A 92 -5.50 -6.43 4.79
C HIS A 92 -4.50 -5.32 5.18
N LEU A 93 -3.66 -4.89 4.24
CA LEU A 93 -2.71 -3.80 4.47
C LEU A 93 -3.41 -2.45 4.68
N HIS A 94 -4.53 -2.20 3.99
CA HIS A 94 -5.36 -1.01 4.19
C HIS A 94 -5.96 -0.95 5.60
N GLU A 95 -6.50 -2.08 6.09
CA GLU A 95 -7.02 -2.20 7.46
C GLU A 95 -5.91 -1.95 8.50
N GLN A 96 -4.73 -2.56 8.29
CA GLN A 96 -3.56 -2.38 9.16
C GLN A 96 -3.08 -0.91 9.18
N ALA A 97 -2.98 -0.28 8.01
CA ALA A 97 -2.55 1.11 7.88
C ALA A 97 -3.51 2.06 8.60
N THR A 98 -4.81 1.92 8.36
CA THR A 98 -5.85 2.74 8.98
C THR A 98 -5.86 2.60 10.50
N ARG A 99 -5.71 1.36 11.01
CA ARG A 99 -5.63 1.11 12.46
C ARG A 99 -4.41 1.79 13.09
N LEU A 100 -3.22 1.58 12.53
CA LEU A 100 -1.99 2.18 13.07
C LEU A 100 -2.01 3.71 12.98
N GLU A 101 -2.64 4.27 11.94
CA GLU A 101 -2.88 5.71 11.80
C GLU A 101 -3.73 6.24 12.96
N GLY A 102 -4.87 5.60 13.22
CA GLY A 102 -5.74 5.95 14.34
C GLY A 102 -5.06 5.83 15.69
N ASP A 103 -4.31 4.74 15.94
CA ASP A 103 -3.57 4.55 17.19
C ASP A 103 -2.51 5.62 17.44
N THR A 104 -1.89 6.12 16.37
CA THR A 104 -0.87 7.17 16.44
C THR A 104 -1.51 8.53 16.72
N GLU A 105 -2.64 8.82 16.08
CA GLU A 105 -3.40 10.05 16.32
C GLU A 105 -3.95 10.11 17.75
N ASN A 106 -4.47 8.98 18.26
CA ASN A 106 -4.94 8.85 19.63
C ASN A 106 -3.82 9.07 20.65
N ARG A 107 -2.63 8.50 20.42
CA ARG A 107 -1.46 8.73 21.28
C ARG A 107 -0.98 10.18 21.30
N ARG A 108 -1.04 10.89 20.17
CA ARG A 108 -0.69 12.32 20.12
C ARG A 108 -1.69 13.21 20.84
N SER A 109 -2.96 12.80 20.88
CA SER A 109 -4.04 13.57 21.49
C SER A 109 -4.12 13.38 23.01
N ASN A 110 -3.41 12.39 23.56
CA ASN A 110 -3.44 12.04 24.99
C ASN A 110 -2.00 11.88 25.53
N PRO A 111 -1.28 13.00 25.73
CA PRO A 111 0.13 13.00 26.14
C PRO A 111 0.38 12.60 27.60
#